data_AF-A0A972RZ86-F1
#
_entry.id   AF-A0A972RZ86-F1
#
_cell.length_a   1.000
_cell.length_b   1.000
_cell.length_c   1.000
_cell.angle_alpha   90.00
_cell.angle_beta   90.00
_cell.angle_gamma   90.00
#
_symmetry.space_group_name_H-M   'P 1'
#
loop_
_entity.id
_entity.type
_entity.pdbx_description
1 polymer ?
#
loop_
_entity_poly.entity_id
_entity_poly.type
_entity_poly.pdbx_seq_one_letter_code
_entity_poly.pdbx_strand_id
1 'polypeptide(L)'
;MRLKTRKVRKNITISKEAEEKLKELAEKEKKSQSEIIEELINKVYKEIEKKKKLEALKRIIENRKHFEGIDPNLTIQKIKEQMGSEL
;
A
#
# COMPACT_ATOMS: atom_id res chain seq x y z
N MET A 1 -2.22 21.66 10.79
CA MET A 1 -1.97 22.20 9.43
C MET A 1 -2.42 21.14 8.42
N ARG A 2 -3.53 21.35 7.69
CA ARG A 2 -3.96 20.37 6.66
C ARG A 2 -2.92 20.42 5.54
N LEU A 3 -2.13 19.35 5.39
CA LEU A 3 -1.30 19.15 4.19
C LEU A 3 -2.25 19.09 2.99
N LYS A 4 -2.54 20.24 2.38
CA LYS A 4 -3.10 20.28 1.03
C LYS A 4 -2.03 19.66 0.15
N THR A 5 -2.19 18.39 -0.19
CA THR A 5 -1.37 17.71 -1.18
C THR A 5 -1.32 18.59 -2.42
N ARG A 6 -0.12 18.98 -2.82
CA ARG A 6 0.09 19.87 -3.96
C ARG A 6 -0.37 19.15 -5.22
N LYS A 7 -1.51 19.57 -5.79
CA LYS A 7 -2.00 18.99 -7.05
C LYS A 7 -1.02 19.29 -8.18
N VAL A 8 -0.70 18.28 -8.99
CA VAL A 8 0.19 18.39 -10.16
C VAL A 8 -0.64 18.21 -11.42
N ARG A 9 -0.56 19.16 -12.35
CA ARG A 9 -1.24 19.05 -13.65
C ARG A 9 -0.55 17.99 -14.50
N LYS A 10 -1.33 17.07 -15.06
CA LYS A 10 -0.86 16.05 -15.99
C LYS A 10 -1.73 16.07 -17.24
N ASN A 11 -1.09 15.92 -18.39
CA ASN A 11 -1.77 15.64 -19.65
C ASN A 11 -1.66 14.13 -19.88
N ILE A 12 -2.79 13.49 -20.16
CA ILE A 12 -2.88 12.05 -20.40
C ILE A 12 -3.59 11.81 -21.73
N THR A 13 -3.17 10.77 -22.43
CA THR A 13 -3.83 10.31 -23.65
C THR A 13 -4.54 9.01 -23.31
N ILE A 14 -5.85 8.96 -23.58
CA ILE A 14 -6.69 7.79 -23.35
C ILE A 14 -7.52 7.53 -24.61
N SER A 15 -7.97 6.29 -24.79
CA SER A 15 -8.89 5.94 -25.87
C SER A 15 -10.23 6.67 -25.72
N LYS A 16 -10.90 6.94 -26.84
CA LYS A 16 -12.22 7.60 -26.84
C LYS A 16 -13.26 6.89 -25.96
N GLU A 17 -13.30 5.56 -26.02
CA GLU A 17 -14.20 4.75 -25.18
C GLU A 17 -13.93 4.94 -23.68
N ALA A 18 -12.66 5.10 -23.29
CA ALA A 18 -12.29 5.34 -21.89
C ALA A 18 -12.65 6.77 -21.44
N GLU A 19 -12.59 7.75 -22.35
CA GLU A 19 -13.03 9.13 -22.08
C GLU A 19 -14.55 9.18 -21.83
N GLU A 20 -15.33 8.51 -22.68
CA GLU A 20 -16.80 8.42 -22.53
C GLU A 20 -17.17 7.76 -21.19
N LYS A 21 -16.55 6.63 -20.87
CA LYS A 21 -16.76 5.94 -19.58
C LYS A 21 -16.34 6.80 -18.38
N LEU A 22 -15.22 7.53 -18.48
CA LEU A 22 -14.76 8.41 -17.40
C LEU A 22 -15.72 9.57 -17.18
N LYS A 23 -16.29 10.12 -18.25
CA LYS A 23 -17.30 11.17 -18.19
C LYS A 23 -18.59 10.68 -17.53
N GLU A 24 -19.10 9.51 -17.92
CA GLU A 24 -20.26 8.91 -17.27
C GLU A 24 -20.03 8.66 -15.77
N LEU A 25 -18.85 8.17 -15.40
CA LEU A 25 -18.49 7.96 -13.99
C LEU A 25 -18.46 9.29 -13.22
N ALA A 26 -17.90 10.34 -13.82
CA ALA A 26 -17.84 11.67 -13.24
C ALA A 26 -19.24 12.24 -12.96
N GLU A 27 -20.17 12.06 -13.91
CA GLU A 27 -21.56 12.47 -13.76
C GLU A 27 -22.29 11.68 -12.68
N LYS A 28 -22.15 10.34 -12.67
CA LYS A 28 -22.78 9.46 -11.68
C LYS A 28 -22.32 9.76 -10.26
N GLU A 29 -21.02 9.98 -10.06
CA GLU A 29 -20.46 10.26 -8.74
C GLU A 29 -20.48 11.74 -8.35
N LYS A 30 -20.92 12.64 -9.25
CA LYS A 30 -20.89 14.10 -9.07
C LYS A 30 -19.50 14.62 -8.69
N LYS A 31 -18.47 14.09 -9.34
CA LYS A 31 -17.05 14.44 -9.10
C LYS A 31 -16.40 14.90 -10.40
N SER A 32 -15.29 15.61 -10.29
CA SER A 32 -14.48 15.91 -11.46
C SER A 32 -13.78 14.65 -11.98
N GLN A 33 -13.52 14.58 -13.29
CA GLN A 33 -12.77 13.48 -13.89
C GLN A 33 -11.38 13.30 -13.24
N SER A 34 -10.74 14.40 -12.82
CA SER A 34 -9.44 14.35 -12.11
C SER A 34 -9.54 13.68 -10.74
N GLU A 35 -10.62 13.93 -9.99
CA GLU A 35 -10.86 13.29 -8.69
C GLU A 35 -11.12 11.79 -8.85
N ILE A 36 -11.88 11.40 -9.89
CA ILE A 36 -12.10 9.98 -10.19
C ILE A 36 -10.80 9.28 -10.55
N ILE A 37 -9.97 9.89 -11.41
CA ILE A 37 -8.66 9.34 -11.75
C ILE A 37 -7.81 9.16 -10.49
N GLU A 38 -7.76 10.15 -9.60
CA GLU A 38 -6.99 10.07 -8.35
C GLU A 38 -7.52 8.96 -7.42
N GLU A 39 -8.83 8.82 -7.29
CA GLU A 39 -9.43 7.73 -6.51
C GLU A 39 -9.15 6.35 -7.10
N LEU A 40 -9.22 6.19 -8.42
CA LEU A 40 -8.92 4.93 -9.10
C LEU A 40 -7.45 4.55 -8.91
N ILE A 41 -6.53 5.51 -9.05
CA ILE A 41 -5.10 5.29 -8.79
C ILE A 41 -4.89 4.82 -7.34
N ASN A 42 -5.51 5.50 -6.38
CA ASN A 42 -5.38 5.15 -4.96
C ASN A 42 -5.98 3.77 -4.64
N LYS A 43 -7.11 3.42 -5.24
CA LYS A 43 -7.73 2.09 -5.09
C LYS A 43 -6.80 1.00 -5.60
N VAL A 44 -6.29 1.14 -6.82
CA VAL A 44 -5.35 0.18 -7.42
C VAL A 44 -4.09 0.05 -6.57
N TYR A 45 -3.51 1.16 -6.12
CA TYR A 45 -2.28 1.11 -5.32
C TYR A 45 -2.49 0.46 -3.95
N LYS A 46 -3.64 0.69 -3.31
CA LYS A 46 -4.01 0.03 -2.05
C LYS A 46 -4.09 -1.48 -2.21
N GLU A 47 -4.58 -1.98 -3.35
CA GLU A 47 -4.60 -3.41 -3.64
C GLU A 47 -3.19 -3.98 -3.87
N ILE A 48 -2.34 -3.24 -4.60
CA ILE A 48 -0.93 -3.62 -4.78
C ILE A 48 -0.22 -3.71 -3.43
N GLU A 49 -0.44 -2.74 -2.54
CA GLU A 49 0.16 -2.74 -1.21
C GLU A 49 -0.31 -3.93 -0.37
N LYS A 50 -1.61 -4.26 -0.41
CA LYS A 50 -2.15 -5.47 0.23
C LYS A 50 -1.47 -6.73 -0.31
N LYS A 51 -1.30 -6.85 -1.62
CA LYS A 51 -0.61 -7.99 -2.26
C LYS A 51 0.84 -8.08 -1.80
N LYS A 52 1.57 -6.96 -1.77
CA LYS A 52 2.96 -6.92 -1.25
C LYS A 52 3.05 -7.35 0.22
N LYS A 53 2.12 -6.89 1.07
CA LYS A 53 2.07 -7.29 2.49
C LYS A 53 1.78 -8.79 2.63
N LEU A 54 0.84 -9.32 1.85
CA LEU A 54 0.54 -10.75 1.83
C LEU A 54 1.74 -11.57 1.35
N GLU A 55 2.45 -11.11 0.32
CA GLU A 55 3.65 -11.76 -0.17
C GLU A 55 4.78 -11.75 0.87
N ALA A 56 5.01 -10.61 1.53
CA ALA A 56 5.96 -10.51 2.62
C ALA A 56 5.60 -11.46 3.78
N LEU A 57 4.32 -11.55 4.13
CA LEU A 57 3.83 -12.46 5.15
C LEU A 57 4.02 -13.93 4.74
N LYS A 58 3.76 -14.28 3.48
CA LYS A 58 4.08 -15.61 2.92
C LYS A 58 5.57 -15.92 3.01
N ARG A 59 6.44 -14.97 2.63
CA ARG A 59 7.89 -15.12 2.75
C ARG A 59 8.32 -15.35 4.21
N ILE A 60 7.72 -14.64 5.18
CA ILE A 60 8.00 -14.86 6.61
C ILE A 60 7.55 -16.27 7.05
N ILE A 61 6.37 -16.73 6.60
CA ILE A 61 5.87 -18.08 6.93
C ILE A 61 6.72 -19.17 6.28
N GLU A 62 7.14 -19.00 5.03
CA GLU A 62 8.03 -19.93 4.32
C GLU A 62 9.40 -19.97 4.99
N ASN A 63 9.95 -18.79 5.33
CA ASN A 63 11.20 -18.70 6.08
C ASN A 63 11.06 -19.20 7.52
N ARG A 64 9.85 -19.29 8.09
CA ARG A 64 9.63 -19.85 9.43
C ARG A 64 10.05 -21.32 9.54
N LYS A 65 10.00 -22.07 8.43
CA LYS A 65 10.59 -23.43 8.37
C LYS A 65 12.12 -23.41 8.47
N HIS A 66 12.76 -22.27 8.20
CA HIS A 66 14.19 -22.04 8.41
C HIS A 66 14.50 -21.29 9.72
N PHE A 67 13.48 -20.76 10.42
CA PHE A 67 13.59 -20.26 11.80
C PHE A 67 13.30 -21.37 12.81
N GLU A 68 13.93 -22.54 12.64
CA GLU A 68 14.11 -23.53 13.72
C GLU A 68 15.14 -22.98 14.72
N GLY A 69 14.79 -21.90 15.41
CA GLY A 69 15.70 -21.23 16.33
C GLY A 69 15.04 -20.25 17.29
N ILE A 70 13.71 -20.23 17.37
CA ILE A 70 13.05 -19.58 18.51
C ILE A 70 13.16 -20.56 19.69
N ASP A 71 14.26 -20.44 20.42
CA ASP A 71 14.46 -21.12 21.69
C ASP A 71 13.22 -20.84 22.57
N PRO A 72 12.46 -21.86 23.01
CA PRO A 72 11.28 -21.67 23.85
C PRO A 72 11.60 -21.00 25.20
N ASN A 73 12.87 -20.80 25.55
CA ASN A 73 13.34 -20.06 26.72
C ASN A 73 13.74 -18.59 26.45
N LEU A 74 13.38 -18.02 25.30
CA LEU A 74 13.55 -16.58 25.02
C LEU A 74 12.54 -15.74 25.80
N THR A 75 12.85 -15.45 27.06
CA THR A 75 12.11 -14.48 27.88
C THR A 75 12.34 -13.06 27.36
N ILE A 76 11.32 -12.20 27.44
CA ILE A 76 11.37 -10.78 27.04
C ILE A 76 12.59 -10.03 27.62
N GLN A 77 13.08 -10.45 28.80
CA GLN A 77 14.29 -9.91 29.43
C GLN A 77 15.58 -10.18 28.62
N LYS A 78 15.79 -11.41 28.12
CA LYS A 78 16.96 -11.74 27.28
C LYS A 78 16.98 -10.97 25.97
N ILE A 79 15.80 -10.75 25.36
CA ILE A 79 15.67 -9.96 24.13
C ILE A 79 16.03 -8.49 24.39
N LYS A 80 15.65 -7.95 25.55
CA LYS A 80 16.03 -6.59 25.96
C LYS A 80 17.55 -6.47 26.21
N GLU A 81 18.18 -7.47 26.81
CA GLU A 81 19.64 -7.50 26.98
C GLU A 81 20.38 -7.53 25.63
N GLN A 82 19.90 -8.33 24.67
CA GLN A 82 20.48 -8.39 23.32
C GLN A 82 20.30 -7.10 22.52
N MET A 83 19.18 -6.40 22.66
CA MET A 83 18.97 -5.11 21.98
C MET A 83 19.61 -3.92 22.70
N GLY A 84 19.92 -4.05 23.99
CA GLY A 84 20.52 -3.00 24.82
C GLY A 84 22.06 -3.05 24.89
N SER A 85 22.70 -4.01 24.23
CA SER A 85 24.17 -4.18 24.24
C SER A 85 24.89 -3.52 23.07
N GLU A 86 24.17 -2.84 22.18
CA GLU A 86 24.73 -1.91 21.20
C GLU A 86 24.50 -0.46 21.65
N LEU A 87 25.19 -0.04 22.72
CA LEU A 87 25.36 1.37 23.11
C LEU A 87 26.81 1.61 23.56
#